data_AF-A0A529K619-F1
#
_entry.id   AF-A0A529K619-F1
#
_cell.length_a   1.000
_cell.length_b   1.000
_cell.length_c   1.000
_cell.angle_alpha   90.00
_cell.angle_beta   90.00
_cell.angle_gamma   90.00
#
_symmetry.space_group_name_H-M   'P 1'
#
loop_
_entity.id
_entity.type
_entity.pdbx_description
1 polymer ?
#
loop_
_entity_poly.entity_id
_entity_poly.type
_entity_poly.pdbx_seq_one_letter_code
_entity_poly.pdbx_strand_id
1 'polypeptide(L)' 'MIPRYSRPEMVAIWSPETRFRIWFEIEAYACDALAELGVIPKEAAKTIWEKGGAAKFDV' A
#
# COMPACT_ATOMS: atom_id res chain seq x y z
N MET A 1 10.18 -12.91 7.92
CA MET A 1 10.49 -13.55 9.22
C MET A 1 10.66 -15.06 9.03
N ILE A 2 11.55 -15.73 9.79
CA ILE A 2 11.75 -17.19 9.66
C ILE A 2 10.56 -17.91 10.32
N PRO A 3 9.72 -18.65 9.58
CA PRO A 3 8.50 -19.24 10.12
C PRO A 3 8.72 -20.17 11.32
N ARG A 4 9.83 -20.91 11.33
CA ARG A 4 10.20 -21.84 12.42
C ARG A 4 10.33 -21.15 13.79
N TYR A 5 10.73 -19.88 13.83
CA TYR A 5 11.01 -19.13 15.06
C TYR A 5 10.02 -18.00 15.31
N SER A 6 8.94 -17.93 14.54
CA SER A 6 8.02 -16.80 14.55
C SER A 6 6.59 -17.28 14.72
N ARG A 7 5.77 -16.51 15.45
CA ARG A 7 4.33 -16.76 15.49
C ARG A 7 3.70 -16.43 14.12
N PRO A 8 2.60 -17.09 13.73
CA PRO A 8 1.91 -16.82 12.46
C PRO A 8 1.59 -15.34 12.25
N GLU A 9 1.16 -14.65 13.31
CA GLU A 9 0.87 -13.20 13.29
C GLU A 9 2.11 -12.36 12.91
N MET A 10 3.29 -12.70 13.46
CA MET A 10 4.53 -12.02 13.11
C MET A 10 4.97 -12.32 11.68
N VAL A 11 4.79 -13.57 11.21
CA VAL A 11 5.10 -13.90 9.81
C VAL A 11 4.20 -13.11 8.85
N ALA A 12 2.92 -12.96 9.19
CA ALA A 12 1.95 -12.20 8.39
C ALA A 12 2.35 -10.72 8.27
N ILE A 13 2.67 -10.04 9.38
CA ILE A 13 3.08 -8.63 9.38
C ILE A 13 4.30 -8.39 8.49
N TRP A 14 5.26 -9.31 8.52
CA TRP A 14 6.51 -9.20 7.77
C TRP A 14 6.46 -9.95 6.42
N SER A 15 5.27 -10.26 5.93
CA SER A 15 5.09 -10.90 4.63
C SER A 15 5.41 -9.92 3.50
N PRO A 16 5.85 -10.41 2.32
CA PRO A 16 6.00 -9.56 1.15
C PRO A 16 4.71 -8.79 0.81
N GLU A 17 3.55 -9.46 0.89
CA GLU A 17 2.24 -8.85 0.63
C GLU A 17 2.00 -7.62 1.52
N THR A 18 2.23 -7.74 2.84
CA THR A 18 2.08 -6.62 3.76
C THR A 18 3.08 -5.49 3.47
N ARG A 19 4.32 -5.81 3.10
CA ARG A 19 5.31 -4.80 2.70
C ARG A 19 4.83 -4.00 1.48
N PHE A 20 4.37 -4.68 0.43
CA PHE A 20 3.88 -4.00 -0.78
C PHE A 20 2.59 -3.23 -0.53
N ARG A 21 1.71 -3.73 0.34
CA ARG A 21 0.53 -2.99 0.80
C ARG A 21 0.92 -1.68 1.47
N ILE A 22 1.87 -1.71 2.41
CA ILE A 22 2.34 -0.50 3.11
C ILE A 22 2.96 0.49 2.12
N TRP A 23 3.78 0.03 1.18
CA TRP A 23 4.35 0.90 0.16
C TRP A 23 3.28 1.56 -0.71
N PHE A 24 2.28 0.80 -1.14
CA PHE A 24 1.13 1.36 -1.86
C PHE A 24 0.42 2.45 -1.04
N GLU A 25 0.14 2.18 0.25
CA GLU A 25 -0.53 3.15 1.12
C GLU A 25 0.27 4.45 1.27
N ILE A 26 1.59 4.35 1.47
CA ILE A 26 2.48 5.52 1.56
C ILE A 26 2.36 6.37 0.29
N GLU A 27 2.48 5.76 -0.88
CA GLU A 27 2.42 6.48 -2.17
C GLU A 27 1.03 7.04 -2.45
N ALA A 28 -0.03 6.32 -2.09
CA ALA A 28 -1.40 6.78 -2.26
C ALA A 28 -1.70 8.02 -1.39
N TYR A 29 -1.27 8.02 -0.14
CA TYR A 29 -1.37 9.19 0.74
C TYR A 29 -0.48 10.36 0.27
N ALA A 30 0.70 10.08 -0.27
CA ALA A 30 1.52 11.11 -0.89
C ALA A 30 0.79 11.75 -2.09
N CYS A 31 0.13 10.94 -2.92
CA CYS A 31 -0.68 11.44 -4.04
C CYS A 31 -1.89 12.26 -3.58
N ASP A 32 -2.56 11.88 -2.49
CA ASP A 32 -3.65 12.70 -1.91
C ASP A 32 -3.13 14.09 -1.51
N ALA A 33 -1.99 14.15 -0.83
CA ALA A 33 -1.38 15.43 -0.45
C ALA A 33 -0.96 16.26 -1.68
N LEU A 34 -0.40 15.61 -2.71
CA LEU A 34 -0.05 16.26 -3.97
C LEU A 34 -1.29 16.79 -4.71
N ALA A 35 -2.41 16.11 -4.63
CA ALA A 35 -3.67 16.55 -5.22
C ALA A 35 -4.25 17.77 -4.48
N GLU A 36 -4.15 17.81 -3.15
CA GLU A 36 -4.55 18.99 -2.35
C GLU A 36 -3.63 20.19 -2.61
N LEU A 37 -2.35 19.96 -2.89
CA LEU A 37 -1.41 21.00 -3.33
C LEU A 37 -1.60 21.43 -4.80
N GLY A 38 -2.47 20.76 -5.55
CA GLY A 38 -2.75 21.06 -6.96
C GLY A 38 -1.65 20.62 -7.94
N VAL A 39 -0.73 19.74 -7.51
CA VAL A 39 0.33 19.19 -8.37
C VAL A 39 -0.24 18.15 -9.33
N ILE A 40 -1.24 17.41 -8.89
CA ILE A 40 -1.99 16.43 -9.71
C ILE A 40 -3.50 16.67 -9.61
N PRO A 41 -4.31 16.22 -10.58
CA PRO A 41 -5.78 16.26 -10.48
C PRO A 41 -6.30 15.38 -9.33
N LYS A 42 -7.36 15.81 -8.64
CA LYS A 42 -7.98 15.04 -7.54
C LYS A 42 -8.54 13.70 -8.00
N GLU A 43 -9.00 13.65 -9.24
CA GLU A 43 -9.51 12.44 -9.90
C GLU A 43 -8.41 11.38 -10.07
N ALA A 44 -7.15 11.82 -10.26
CA ALA A 44 -6.02 10.91 -10.36
C ALA A 44 -5.74 10.23 -9.02
N ALA A 45 -5.71 10.99 -7.92
CA ALA A 45 -5.56 10.44 -6.56
C ALA A 45 -6.70 9.46 -6.22
N LYS A 46 -7.95 9.82 -6.56
CA LYS A 46 -9.11 8.91 -6.40
C LYS A 46 -8.96 7.61 -7.19
N THR A 47 -8.47 7.69 -8.43
CA THR A 47 -8.24 6.52 -9.28
C THR A 47 -7.17 5.58 -8.69
N ILE A 48 -6.12 6.14 -8.08
CA ILE A 48 -5.06 5.37 -7.41
C ILE A 48 -5.66 4.53 -6.28
N TRP A 49 -6.52 5.12 -5.44
CA TRP A 49 -7.20 4.40 -4.37
C TRP A 49 -8.18 3.34 -4.88
N GLU A 50 -9.00 3.67 -5.87
CA GLU A 50 -10.00 2.73 -6.42
C GLU A 50 -9.34 1.49 -7.02
N LYS A 51 -8.22 1.65 -7.73
CA LYS A 51 -7.51 0.54 -8.37
C LYS A 51 -6.55 -0.18 -7.43
N GLY A 52 -5.79 0.57 -6.63
CA GLY A 52 -4.74 0.02 -5.78
C GLY A 52 -5.25 -0.50 -4.43
N GLY A 53 -6.33 0.10 -3.89
CA GLY A 53 -6.93 -0.35 -2.62
C GLY A 53 -7.39 -1.81 -2.68
N ALA A 54 -8.00 -2.21 -3.80
CA ALA A 54 -8.44 -3.59 -4.04
C ALA A 54 -7.37 -4.50 -4.69
N ALA A 55 -6.17 -3.99 -4.97
CA ALA A 55 -5.15 -4.76 -5.67
C ALA A 55 -4.67 -5.95 -4.83
N LYS A 56 -4.44 -7.09 -5.50
CA LYS A 56 -3.68 -8.22 -4.96
C LYS A 56 -2.29 -8.18 -5.57
N PHE A 57 -1.27 -8.24 -4.71
CA PHE A 57 0.11 -8.25 -5.14
C PHE A 57 0.53 -9.70 -5.41
N ASP A 58 1.06 -9.98 -6.60
CA ASP A 58 1.65 -11.27 -6.94
C ASP A 58 3.10 -11.27 -6.45
N VAL A 59 3.40 -12.05 -5.40
CA VAL A 59 4.63 -11.96 -4.59
C VAL A 59 5.19 -13.32 -4.19
#